data_AF-A0A938FH65-F1
#
_entry.id   AF-A0A938FH65-F1
#
_cell.length_a   1.000
_cell.length_b   1.000
_cell.length_c   1.000
_cell.angle_alpha   90.00
_cell.angle_beta   90.00
_cell.angle_gamma   90.00
#
_symmetry.space_group_name_H-M   'P 1'
#
loop_
_entity.id
_entity.type
_entity.pdbx_description
1 polymer ?
#
loop_
_entity_poly.entity_id
_entity_poly.type
_entity_poly.pdbx_seq_one_letter_code
_entity_poly.pdbx_strand_id
1 'polypeptide(L)'
;ATRDVTVTASVFATLNEMYGDRTVIGIGRGDSAVRVTNGKPVSVAELRESVVLLKDMTNGRAVQYKGSNIRLPWANDARTEVFVAAYGPKVLAVAGEVGDGFILQLADTQIAEWTIKAVREAAAAVGRNPDDVYICVAAPAYVTDDVAHARDQLRWFGGMVGNHVADIVSRYGEGGGGVPKALTDYIKGREGYDYNEHGRAGNTHTNFVPDEIVDRFCIIGPVEEHIRRLEELRALGVDQFALYLQHDDNDATLAAYGQKVIPAMKEAVLAKT
;
A
#
# COMPACT_ATOMS: atom_id res chain seq x y z
N ALA A 1 -1.39 0.47 18.34
CA ALA A 1 -1.45 1.66 17.47
C ALA A 1 -0.61 2.78 18.10
N THR A 2 -0.16 3.76 17.32
CA THR A 2 0.62 4.92 17.83
C THR A 2 -0.23 6.14 18.16
N ARG A 3 -1.50 6.16 17.73
CA ARG A 3 -2.47 7.25 17.95
C ARG A 3 -3.83 6.66 18.25
N ASP A 4 -4.65 7.39 19.02
CA ASP A 4 -6.06 7.08 19.20
C ASP A 4 -6.81 7.32 17.87
N VAL A 5 -7.80 6.47 17.58
CA VAL A 5 -8.55 6.53 16.32
C VAL A 5 -9.33 7.85 16.19
N THR A 6 -9.83 8.40 17.29
CA THR A 6 -10.59 9.65 17.30
C THR A 6 -9.71 10.87 16.99
N VAL A 7 -8.45 10.84 17.43
CA VAL A 7 -7.46 11.87 17.10
C VAL A 7 -7.12 11.80 15.61
N THR A 8 -6.96 10.58 15.08
CA THR A 8 -6.71 10.38 13.65
C THR A 8 -7.89 10.88 12.81
N ALA A 9 -9.13 10.52 13.18
CA ALA A 9 -10.35 11.01 12.51
C ALA A 9 -10.43 12.53 12.53
N SER A 10 -10.19 13.16 13.69
CA SER A 10 -10.20 14.61 13.85
C SER A 10 -9.21 15.31 12.91
N VAL A 11 -7.97 14.80 12.81
CA VAL A 11 -6.95 15.35 11.91
C VAL A 11 -7.40 15.36 10.45
N PHE A 12 -7.89 14.22 9.94
CA PHE A 12 -8.33 14.13 8.54
C PHE A 12 -9.58 14.97 8.27
N ALA A 13 -10.53 15.01 9.21
CA ALA A 13 -11.69 15.88 9.12
C ALA A 13 -11.30 17.37 9.07
N THR A 14 -10.35 17.81 9.91
CA THR A 14 -9.84 19.18 9.88
C THR A 14 -9.10 19.49 8.57
N LEU A 15 -8.31 18.56 8.05
CA LEU A 15 -7.65 18.76 6.76
C LEU A 15 -8.67 18.95 5.64
N ASN A 16 -9.72 18.12 5.58
CA ASN A 16 -10.76 18.25 4.57
C ASN A 16 -11.60 19.52 4.74
N GLU A 17 -11.91 19.93 5.97
CA GLU A 17 -12.58 21.21 6.23
C GLU A 17 -11.75 22.40 5.72
N MET A 18 -10.44 22.41 6.01
CA MET A 18 -9.56 23.52 5.65
C MET A 18 -9.24 23.58 4.16
N TYR A 19 -9.17 22.42 3.50
CA TYR A 19 -8.53 22.29 2.20
C TYR A 19 -9.40 21.61 1.14
N GLY A 20 -10.65 21.24 1.47
CA GLY A 20 -11.53 20.42 0.64
C GLY A 20 -11.17 18.94 0.67
N ASP A 21 -12.03 18.10 0.10
CA ASP A 21 -11.92 16.64 0.04
C ASP A 21 -10.75 16.18 -0.85
N ARG A 22 -9.53 16.33 -0.32
CA ARG A 22 -8.26 16.02 -1.00
C ARG A 22 -7.42 15.01 -0.22
N THR A 23 -7.96 14.45 0.85
CA THR A 23 -7.24 13.48 1.68
C THR A 23 -7.81 12.08 1.55
N VAL A 24 -6.92 11.10 1.64
CA VAL A 24 -7.24 9.68 1.73
C VAL A 24 -6.52 9.13 2.96
N ILE A 25 -7.18 8.25 3.70
CA ILE A 25 -6.60 7.60 4.88
C ILE A 25 -6.03 6.25 4.49
N GLY A 26 -4.71 6.15 4.36
CA GLY A 26 -4.02 4.87 4.29
C GLY A 26 -3.81 4.29 5.70
N ILE A 27 -4.35 3.10 5.97
CA ILE A 27 -4.24 2.44 7.28
C ILE A 27 -3.75 0.98 7.15
N GLY A 28 -2.97 0.54 8.13
CA GLY A 28 -2.58 -0.86 8.29
C GLY A 28 -2.46 -1.22 9.77
N ARG A 29 -2.02 -2.44 10.08
CA ARG A 29 -1.90 -2.91 11.49
C ARG A 29 -0.79 -2.22 12.29
N GLY A 30 0.09 -1.50 11.60
CA GLY A 30 1.32 -0.92 12.15
C GLY A 30 2.48 -1.90 12.12
N ASP A 31 3.69 -1.38 11.90
CA ASP A 31 4.93 -2.15 11.92
C ASP A 31 6.04 -1.38 12.65
N SER A 32 7.02 -0.84 11.93
CA SER A 32 8.19 -0.12 12.45
C SER A 32 7.83 0.88 13.56
N ALA A 33 6.97 1.87 13.29
CA ALA A 33 6.60 2.92 14.24
C ALA A 33 5.97 2.41 15.55
N VAL A 34 5.30 1.25 15.54
CA VAL A 34 4.73 0.64 16.75
C VAL A 34 5.77 -0.20 17.48
N ARG A 35 6.65 -0.89 16.73
CA ARG A 35 7.68 -1.76 17.30
C ARG A 35 8.80 -0.98 17.99
N VAL A 36 9.20 0.17 17.44
CA VAL A 36 10.23 1.04 18.07
C VAL A 36 9.78 1.59 19.43
N THR A 37 8.47 1.69 19.68
CA THR A 37 7.92 2.04 21.00
C THR A 37 7.61 0.80 21.86
N ASN A 38 8.20 -0.36 21.55
CA ASN A 38 7.93 -1.66 22.17
C ASN A 38 6.45 -2.11 22.13
N GLY A 39 5.67 -1.54 21.21
CA GLY A 39 4.29 -1.93 20.98
C GLY A 39 4.19 -3.17 20.09
N LYS A 40 2.95 -3.64 19.91
CA LYS A 40 2.62 -4.71 18.96
C LYS A 40 1.65 -4.21 17.90
N PRO A 41 1.76 -4.69 16.64
CA PRO A 41 0.75 -4.44 15.63
C PRO A 41 -0.65 -4.80 16.15
N VAL A 42 -1.66 -4.01 15.78
CA VAL A 42 -3.04 -4.29 16.22
C VAL A 42 -3.54 -5.60 15.62
N SER A 43 -4.56 -6.18 16.26
CA SER A 43 -5.28 -7.33 15.74
C SER A 43 -6.05 -6.97 14.46
N VAL A 44 -6.46 -8.00 13.71
CA VAL A 44 -7.29 -7.81 12.51
C VAL A 44 -8.66 -7.22 12.88
N ALA A 45 -9.23 -7.62 14.02
CA ALA A 45 -10.51 -7.10 14.51
C ALA A 45 -10.42 -5.60 14.85
N GLU A 46 -9.38 -5.19 15.57
CA GLU A 46 -9.14 -3.76 15.89
C GLU A 46 -8.91 -2.92 14.62
N LEU A 47 -8.21 -3.47 13.61
CA LEU A 47 -8.05 -2.78 12.33
C LEU A 47 -9.40 -2.59 11.63
N ARG A 48 -10.23 -3.64 11.57
CA ARG A 48 -11.58 -3.56 10.97
C ARG A 48 -12.42 -2.50 11.66
N GLU A 49 -12.47 -2.52 12.99
CA GLU A 49 -13.21 -1.54 13.78
C GLU A 49 -12.69 -0.11 13.51
N SER A 50 -11.37 0.05 13.44
CA SER A 50 -10.76 1.35 13.13
C SER A 50 -11.14 1.87 11.75
N VAL A 51 -11.18 1.02 10.72
CA VAL A 51 -11.59 1.41 9.36
C VAL A 51 -13.02 1.94 9.36
N VAL A 52 -13.95 1.22 9.99
CA VAL A 52 -15.36 1.64 10.08
C VAL A 52 -15.51 2.95 10.87
N LEU A 53 -14.87 3.04 12.04
CA LEU A 53 -14.91 4.26 12.87
C LEU A 53 -14.34 5.47 12.13
N LEU A 54 -13.18 5.33 11.47
CA LEU A 54 -12.58 6.41 10.71
C LEU A 54 -13.52 6.86 9.60
N LYS A 55 -13.99 5.91 8.78
CA LYS A 55 -14.89 6.19 7.65
C LYS A 55 -16.17 6.89 8.12
N ASP A 56 -16.76 6.47 9.23
CA ASP A 56 -17.97 7.12 9.74
C ASP A 56 -17.69 8.52 10.31
N MET A 57 -16.68 8.65 11.18
CA MET A 57 -16.38 9.91 11.84
C MET A 57 -15.92 11.00 10.86
N THR A 58 -15.06 10.66 9.90
CA THR A 58 -14.49 11.65 8.95
C THR A 58 -15.46 12.06 7.86
N ASN A 59 -16.53 11.30 7.65
CA ASN A 59 -17.64 11.66 6.75
C ASN A 59 -18.86 12.17 7.55
N GLY A 60 -18.63 12.71 8.75
CA GLY A 60 -19.64 13.40 9.56
C GLY A 60 -20.74 12.51 10.17
N ARG A 61 -20.61 11.18 10.14
CA ARG A 61 -21.59 10.27 10.76
C ARG A 61 -21.33 10.12 12.25
N ALA A 62 -22.41 9.87 13.01
CA ALA A 62 -22.31 9.57 14.44
C ALA A 62 -21.93 8.11 14.66
N VAL A 63 -21.10 7.85 15.66
CA VAL A 63 -20.60 6.50 16.00
C VAL A 63 -20.72 6.20 17.49
N GLN A 64 -20.88 4.92 17.82
CA GLN A 64 -20.72 4.43 19.18
C GLN A 64 -19.24 4.20 19.46
N TYR A 65 -18.70 4.88 20.47
CA TYR A 65 -17.30 4.74 20.87
C TYR A 65 -17.21 4.70 22.39
N LYS A 66 -16.74 3.58 22.95
CA LYS A 66 -16.57 3.37 24.39
C LYS A 66 -17.80 3.76 25.23
N GLY A 67 -18.99 3.39 24.74
CA GLY A 67 -20.27 3.66 25.40
C GLY A 67 -20.81 5.09 25.23
N SER A 68 -20.14 5.93 24.44
CA SER A 68 -20.61 7.27 24.09
C SER A 68 -21.03 7.34 22.62
N ASN A 69 -22.08 8.10 22.32
CA ASN A 69 -22.45 8.46 20.95
C ASN A 69 -21.73 9.77 20.58
N ILE A 70 -20.79 9.72 19.64
CA ILE A 70 -19.94 10.86 19.26
C ILE A 70 -20.05 11.16 17.76
N ARG A 71 -19.82 12.42 17.37
CA ARG A 71 -19.78 12.90 15.99
C ARG A 71 -18.77 14.05 15.89
N LEU A 72 -18.10 14.19 14.74
CA LEU A 72 -17.28 15.37 14.43
C LEU A 72 -18.17 16.42 13.72
N PRO A 73 -18.58 17.52 14.38
CA PRO A 73 -19.55 18.45 13.80
C PRO A 73 -19.00 19.30 12.64
N TRP A 74 -17.69 19.36 12.44
CA TRP A 74 -17.05 20.10 11.33
C TRP A 74 -16.79 19.23 10.09
N ALA A 75 -16.97 17.92 10.17
CA ALA A 75 -16.75 17.00 9.04
C ALA A 75 -17.92 16.95 8.03
N ASN A 76 -18.86 17.90 8.08
CA ASN A 76 -20.12 17.82 7.33
C ASN A 76 -19.87 17.82 5.81
N ASP A 77 -20.53 16.88 5.12
CA ASP A 77 -20.45 16.64 3.68
C ASP A 77 -19.05 16.29 3.14
N ALA A 78 -18.07 16.05 4.02
CA ALA A 78 -16.75 15.60 3.63
C ALA A 78 -16.80 14.19 3.01
N ARG A 79 -15.95 13.97 2.01
CA ARG A 79 -15.70 12.67 1.37
C ARG A 79 -14.29 12.24 1.70
N THR A 80 -14.17 11.37 2.68
CA THR A 80 -12.87 10.81 3.10
C THR A 80 -12.89 9.30 2.92
N GLU A 81 -12.03 8.81 2.03
CA GLU A 81 -11.88 7.38 1.77
C GLU A 81 -10.86 6.76 2.73
N VAL A 82 -11.08 5.50 3.10
CA VAL A 82 -10.17 4.72 3.95
C VAL A 82 -9.63 3.53 3.18
N PHE A 83 -8.34 3.59 2.83
CA PHE A 83 -7.63 2.54 2.11
C PHE A 83 -6.86 1.64 3.07
N VAL A 84 -6.96 0.33 2.91
CA VAL A 84 -6.33 -0.65 3.78
C VAL A 84 -5.10 -1.25 3.11
N ALA A 85 -3.93 -1.07 3.73
CA ALA A 85 -2.69 -1.71 3.30
C ALA A 85 -2.64 -3.16 3.79
N ALA A 86 -2.44 -4.11 2.87
CA ALA A 86 -2.58 -5.53 3.19
C ALA A 86 -1.65 -6.44 2.35
N TYR A 87 -1.27 -7.56 2.97
CA TYR A 87 -0.59 -8.69 2.30
C TYR A 87 -1.24 -10.02 2.66
N GLY A 88 -1.58 -10.21 3.93
CA GLY A 88 -2.12 -11.48 4.43
C GLY A 88 -3.64 -11.63 4.17
N PRO A 89 -4.15 -12.85 3.94
CA PRO A 89 -5.54 -13.12 3.56
C PRO A 89 -6.58 -12.46 4.47
N LYS A 90 -6.37 -12.47 5.78
CA LYS A 90 -7.31 -11.87 6.74
C LYS A 90 -7.39 -10.35 6.63
N VAL A 91 -6.29 -9.68 6.26
CA VAL A 91 -6.28 -8.22 6.10
C VAL A 91 -6.76 -7.83 4.70
N LEU A 92 -6.48 -8.65 3.68
CA LEU A 92 -7.10 -8.52 2.35
C LEU A 92 -8.63 -8.61 2.45
N ALA A 93 -9.15 -9.53 3.27
CA ALA A 93 -10.58 -9.60 3.55
C ALA A 93 -11.13 -8.32 4.19
N VAL A 94 -10.42 -7.72 5.16
CA VAL A 94 -10.82 -6.42 5.74
C VAL A 94 -10.85 -5.31 4.68
N ALA A 95 -9.85 -5.26 3.79
CA ALA A 95 -9.83 -4.29 2.70
C ALA A 95 -11.07 -4.40 1.79
N GLY A 96 -11.40 -5.62 1.35
CA GLY A 96 -12.57 -5.86 0.49
C GLY A 96 -13.91 -5.67 1.22
N GLU A 97 -14.02 -6.10 2.48
CA GLU A 97 -15.29 -6.07 3.19
C GLU A 97 -15.69 -4.68 3.68
N VAL A 98 -14.73 -3.86 4.17
CA VAL A 98 -15.05 -2.57 4.82
C VAL A 98 -14.23 -1.38 4.31
N GLY A 99 -13.13 -1.60 3.58
CA GLY A 99 -12.31 -0.51 3.02
C GLY A 99 -12.93 0.12 1.77
N ASP A 100 -12.58 1.38 1.52
CA ASP A 100 -12.87 2.07 0.25
C ASP A 100 -11.79 1.78 -0.81
N GLY A 101 -10.62 1.33 -0.36
CA GLY A 101 -9.55 0.90 -1.24
C GLY A 101 -8.57 -0.07 -0.58
N PHE A 102 -7.70 -0.63 -1.41
CA PHE A 102 -6.65 -1.56 -1.06
C PHE A 102 -5.30 -0.99 -1.50
N ILE A 103 -4.30 -1.05 -0.62
CA ILE A 103 -2.92 -0.70 -0.93
C ILE A 103 -2.05 -1.95 -0.91
N LEU A 104 -1.52 -2.34 -2.08
CA LEU A 104 -0.45 -3.32 -2.21
C LEU A 104 0.89 -2.59 -2.26
N GLN A 105 1.87 -3.03 -1.47
CA GLN A 105 3.19 -2.40 -1.45
C GLN A 105 4.23 -3.24 -2.21
N LEU A 106 4.14 -3.27 -3.54
CA LEU A 106 5.12 -3.81 -4.51
C LEU A 106 4.49 -3.88 -5.91
N ALA A 107 5.31 -3.91 -6.97
CA ALA A 107 4.87 -3.93 -8.36
C ALA A 107 4.82 -5.34 -9.01
N ASP A 108 4.91 -6.41 -8.23
CA ASP A 108 4.89 -7.77 -8.78
C ASP A 108 3.49 -8.14 -9.27
N THR A 109 3.38 -8.49 -10.56
CA THR A 109 2.10 -8.74 -11.21
C THR A 109 1.41 -10.03 -10.74
N GLN A 110 2.17 -11.06 -10.36
CA GLN A 110 1.59 -12.31 -9.83
C GLN A 110 0.99 -12.08 -8.45
N ILE A 111 1.66 -11.29 -7.62
CA ILE A 111 1.17 -10.93 -6.29
C ILE A 111 0.01 -9.95 -6.39
N ALA A 112 0.08 -8.99 -7.31
CA ALA A 112 -1.02 -8.07 -7.60
C ALA A 112 -2.29 -8.84 -8.02
N GLU A 113 -2.18 -9.74 -9.01
CA GLU A 113 -3.31 -10.56 -9.46
C GLU A 113 -3.97 -11.33 -8.30
N TRP A 114 -3.15 -12.02 -7.49
CA TRP A 114 -3.65 -12.79 -6.35
C TRP A 114 -4.32 -11.92 -5.28
N THR A 115 -3.68 -10.82 -4.89
CA THR A 115 -4.21 -9.94 -3.83
C THR A 115 -5.46 -9.19 -4.28
N ILE A 116 -5.49 -8.65 -5.49
CA ILE A 116 -6.64 -7.95 -6.06
C ILE A 116 -7.84 -8.90 -6.15
N LYS A 117 -7.62 -10.13 -6.62
CA LYS A 117 -8.66 -11.16 -6.65
C LYS A 117 -9.22 -11.42 -5.24
N ALA A 118 -8.37 -11.65 -4.26
CA ALA A 118 -8.81 -11.93 -2.88
C ALA A 118 -9.61 -10.77 -2.26
N VAL A 119 -9.20 -9.52 -2.52
CA VAL A 119 -9.92 -8.32 -2.07
C VAL A 119 -11.29 -8.23 -2.73
N ARG A 120 -11.38 -8.44 -4.05
CA ARG A 120 -12.64 -8.40 -4.80
C ARG A 120 -13.61 -9.50 -4.37
N GLU A 121 -13.11 -10.72 -4.16
CA GLU A 121 -13.91 -11.84 -3.65
C GLU A 121 -14.46 -11.53 -2.24
N ALA A 122 -13.66 -10.92 -1.37
CA ALA A 122 -14.11 -10.53 -0.04
C ALA A 122 -15.19 -9.43 -0.06
N ALA A 123 -15.07 -8.46 -0.97
CA ALA A 123 -16.12 -7.46 -1.20
C ALA A 123 -17.44 -8.10 -1.67
N ALA A 124 -17.37 -8.99 -2.66
CA ALA A 124 -18.54 -9.72 -3.17
C ALA A 124 -19.21 -10.56 -2.08
N ALA A 125 -18.43 -11.22 -1.22
CA ALA A 125 -18.93 -12.10 -0.17
C ALA A 125 -19.83 -11.38 0.86
N VAL A 126 -19.67 -10.07 1.02
CA VAL A 126 -20.53 -9.22 1.88
C VAL A 126 -21.54 -8.38 1.11
N GLY A 127 -21.75 -8.68 -0.18
CA GLY A 127 -22.74 -8.04 -1.04
C GLY A 127 -22.36 -6.66 -1.56
N ARG A 128 -21.08 -6.28 -1.50
CA ARG A 128 -20.56 -5.05 -2.13
C ARG A 128 -20.23 -5.31 -3.59
N ASN A 129 -20.27 -4.26 -4.41
CA ASN A 129 -19.69 -4.32 -5.75
C ASN A 129 -18.15 -4.39 -5.62
N PRO A 130 -17.49 -5.43 -6.15
CA PRO A 130 -16.03 -5.55 -6.07
C PRO A 130 -15.28 -4.41 -6.77
N ASP A 131 -15.89 -3.80 -7.79
CA ASP A 131 -15.29 -2.70 -8.55
C ASP A 131 -15.36 -1.36 -7.81
N ASP A 132 -16.07 -1.28 -6.69
CA ASP A 132 -16.08 -0.08 -5.83
C ASP A 132 -14.84 -0.02 -4.91
N VAL A 133 -13.98 -1.05 -4.90
CA VAL A 133 -12.76 -1.05 -4.08
C VAL A 133 -11.61 -0.51 -4.92
N TYR A 134 -11.14 0.69 -4.59
CA TYR A 134 -10.03 1.33 -5.30
C TYR A 134 -8.71 0.58 -5.08
N ILE A 135 -8.01 0.23 -6.15
CA ILE A 135 -6.79 -0.57 -6.11
C ILE A 135 -5.56 0.32 -6.31
N CYS A 136 -4.79 0.50 -5.24
CA CYS A 136 -3.54 1.25 -5.25
C CYS A 136 -2.34 0.31 -5.11
N VAL A 137 -1.42 0.35 -6.08
CA VAL A 137 -0.11 -0.29 -5.98
C VAL A 137 0.93 0.77 -5.65
N ALA A 138 1.68 0.56 -4.57
CA ALA A 138 2.71 1.48 -4.09
C ALA A 138 4.08 0.80 -4.13
N ALA A 139 4.97 1.27 -5.01
CA ALA A 139 6.29 0.68 -5.15
C ALA A 139 7.35 1.72 -5.53
N PRO A 140 8.64 1.46 -5.24
CA PRO A 140 9.72 2.26 -5.75
C PRO A 140 9.79 2.18 -7.28
N ALA A 141 10.13 3.29 -7.89
CA ALA A 141 10.51 3.31 -9.28
C ALA A 141 11.73 4.19 -9.50
N TYR A 142 12.57 3.79 -10.46
CA TYR A 142 13.79 4.49 -10.82
C TYR A 142 13.93 4.50 -12.34
N VAL A 143 13.73 5.67 -12.95
CA VAL A 143 13.89 5.82 -14.41
C VAL A 143 15.37 6.00 -14.74
N THR A 144 16.00 5.01 -15.36
CA THR A 144 17.43 5.03 -15.71
C THR A 144 17.79 3.98 -16.77
N ASP A 145 18.90 4.20 -17.48
CA ASP A 145 19.55 3.17 -18.30
C ASP A 145 20.54 2.31 -17.49
N ASP A 146 20.98 2.78 -16.31
CA ASP A 146 21.85 2.04 -15.39
C ASP A 146 21.04 1.21 -14.39
N VAL A 147 20.52 0.08 -14.89
CA VAL A 147 19.70 -0.84 -14.10
C VAL A 147 20.45 -1.42 -12.90
N ALA A 148 21.76 -1.65 -13.02
CA ALA A 148 22.56 -2.22 -11.94
C ALA A 148 22.61 -1.26 -10.74
N HIS A 149 22.90 0.01 -11.00
CA HIS A 149 22.88 1.04 -9.96
C HIS A 149 21.49 1.19 -9.33
N ALA A 150 20.43 1.26 -10.14
CA ALA A 150 19.07 1.38 -9.62
C ALA A 150 18.65 0.20 -8.73
N ARG A 151 19.08 -1.03 -9.05
CA ARG A 151 18.82 -2.19 -8.18
C ARG A 151 19.43 -2.02 -6.81
N ASP A 152 20.67 -1.55 -6.74
CA ASP A 152 21.36 -1.31 -5.47
C ASP A 152 20.69 -0.19 -4.66
N GLN A 153 20.22 0.86 -5.34
CA GLN A 153 19.47 1.95 -4.70
C GLN A 153 18.12 1.50 -4.14
N LEU A 154 17.47 0.48 -4.73
CA LEU A 154 16.13 0.05 -4.36
C LEU A 154 16.06 -1.27 -3.59
N ARG A 155 17.20 -1.96 -3.39
CA ARG A 155 17.28 -3.27 -2.71
C ARG A 155 16.69 -3.26 -1.31
N TRP A 156 16.71 -2.12 -0.64
CA TRP A 156 16.10 -1.90 0.68
C TRP A 156 14.62 -2.28 0.72
N PHE A 157 13.90 -2.09 -0.39
CA PHE A 157 12.48 -2.34 -0.48
C PHE A 157 12.17 -3.83 -0.39
N GLY A 158 12.94 -4.68 -1.09
CA GLY A 158 12.81 -6.13 -0.99
C GLY A 158 13.10 -6.64 0.43
N GLY A 159 14.03 -6.02 1.15
CA GLY A 159 14.29 -6.31 2.56
C GLY A 159 13.11 -5.92 3.47
N MET A 160 12.49 -4.76 3.24
CA MET A 160 11.31 -4.29 3.97
C MET A 160 10.09 -5.19 3.75
N VAL A 161 9.76 -5.51 2.49
CA VAL A 161 8.66 -6.43 2.16
C VAL A 161 8.91 -7.80 2.79
N GLY A 162 10.15 -8.30 2.73
CA GLY A 162 10.52 -9.59 3.28
C GLY A 162 10.33 -9.67 4.80
N ASN A 163 10.53 -8.55 5.51
CA ASN A 163 10.21 -8.45 6.94
C ASN A 163 8.72 -8.64 7.22
N HIS A 164 7.85 -8.02 6.42
CA HIS A 164 6.40 -8.16 6.57
C HIS A 164 5.92 -9.58 6.24
N VAL A 165 6.44 -10.19 5.17
CA VAL A 165 6.06 -11.55 4.76
C VAL A 165 6.54 -12.60 5.77
N ALA A 166 7.72 -12.43 6.36
CA ALA A 166 8.20 -13.35 7.39
C ALA A 166 7.27 -13.42 8.63
N ASP A 167 6.66 -12.30 9.05
CA ASP A 167 5.63 -12.30 10.12
C ASP A 167 4.37 -13.10 9.70
N ILE A 168 4.06 -13.15 8.40
CA ILE A 168 2.96 -13.98 7.87
C ILE A 168 3.36 -15.46 7.88
N VAL A 169 4.52 -15.80 7.33
CA VAL A 169 5.01 -17.19 7.27
C VAL A 169 5.19 -17.78 8.66
N SER A 170 5.77 -17.04 9.61
CA SER A 170 5.93 -17.51 11.00
C SER A 170 4.59 -17.80 11.70
N ARG A 171 3.51 -17.11 11.32
CA ARG A 171 2.17 -17.31 11.91
C ARG A 171 1.36 -18.41 11.24
N TYR A 172 1.55 -18.63 9.94
CA TYR A 172 0.70 -19.53 9.15
C TYR A 172 1.43 -20.76 8.58
N GLY A 173 2.75 -20.81 8.65
CA GLY A 173 3.60 -21.85 8.06
C GLY A 173 3.96 -21.56 6.59
N GLU A 174 4.97 -22.27 6.06
CA GLU A 174 5.30 -22.22 4.63
C GLU A 174 4.11 -22.74 3.81
N GLY A 175 3.63 -21.96 2.84
CA GLY A 175 2.42 -22.27 2.07
C GLY A 175 1.10 -22.05 2.83
N GLY A 176 1.16 -21.63 4.09
CA GLY A 176 0.01 -21.34 4.92
C GLY A 176 -0.78 -20.12 4.43
N GLY A 177 -2.10 -20.25 4.38
CA GLY A 177 -2.99 -19.15 3.99
C GLY A 177 -3.01 -18.84 2.48
N GLY A 178 -2.41 -19.66 1.63
CA GLY A 178 -2.45 -19.48 0.17
C GLY A 178 -1.56 -18.33 -0.34
N VAL A 179 -0.57 -17.89 0.45
CA VAL A 179 0.39 -16.86 0.06
C VAL A 179 1.30 -17.39 -1.07
N PRO A 180 1.46 -16.66 -2.19
CA PRO A 180 2.33 -17.09 -3.29
C PRO A 180 3.78 -17.33 -2.87
N LYS A 181 4.40 -18.38 -3.43
CA LYS A 181 5.82 -18.70 -3.20
C LYS A 181 6.77 -17.57 -3.56
N ALA A 182 6.40 -16.77 -4.56
CA ALA A 182 7.11 -15.55 -4.95
C ALA A 182 7.34 -14.57 -3.79
N LEU A 183 6.43 -14.51 -2.82
CA LEU A 183 6.59 -13.68 -1.61
C LEU A 183 7.48 -14.34 -0.56
N THR A 184 7.56 -15.67 -0.52
CA THR A 184 8.12 -16.42 0.62
C THR A 184 9.47 -17.07 0.35
N ASP A 185 9.85 -17.35 -0.89
CA ASP A 185 11.04 -18.17 -1.17
C ASP A 185 12.35 -17.39 -0.95
N TYR A 186 12.39 -16.10 -1.31
CA TYR A 186 13.61 -15.30 -1.19
C TYR A 186 13.97 -14.90 0.24
N ILE A 187 13.02 -14.99 1.18
CA ILE A 187 13.24 -14.59 2.59
C ILE A 187 13.91 -15.70 3.43
N LYS A 188 14.16 -16.89 2.87
CA LYS A 188 14.80 -18.01 3.58
C LYS A 188 16.24 -17.71 4.03
N GLY A 189 16.94 -16.82 3.31
CA GLY A 189 18.30 -16.37 3.65
C GLY A 189 18.38 -15.19 4.62
N ARG A 190 17.27 -14.79 5.25
CA ARG A 190 17.22 -13.61 6.11
C ARG A 190 17.69 -13.92 7.54
N GLU A 191 18.68 -13.17 8.03
CA GLU A 191 19.24 -13.35 9.39
C GLU A 191 18.75 -12.30 10.42
N GLY A 192 18.02 -11.27 10.00
CA GLY A 192 17.52 -10.20 10.89
C GLY A 192 16.89 -9.03 10.13
N TYR A 193 16.47 -7.97 10.85
CA TYR A 193 16.09 -6.67 10.27
C TYR A 193 16.25 -5.56 11.29
N ASP A 194 17.08 -4.56 10.99
CA ASP A 194 17.24 -3.36 11.82
C ASP A 194 16.27 -2.27 11.36
N TYR A 195 15.40 -1.83 12.27
CA TYR A 195 14.46 -0.74 12.02
C TYR A 195 15.14 0.64 11.93
N ASN A 196 16.40 0.81 12.36
CA ASN A 196 17.15 2.06 12.20
C ASN A 196 17.50 2.37 10.73
N GLU A 197 17.59 1.33 9.89
CA GLU A 197 17.90 1.43 8.47
C GLU A 197 16.65 1.26 7.58
N HIS A 198 15.45 1.29 8.18
CA HIS A 198 14.18 1.11 7.48
C HIS A 198 13.96 2.19 6.41
N GLY A 199 13.69 1.76 5.18
CA GLY A 199 13.49 2.66 4.04
C GLY A 199 14.76 3.24 3.43
N ARG A 200 15.96 2.92 3.91
CA ARG A 200 17.19 3.61 3.45
C ARG A 200 17.91 2.86 2.33
N ALA A 201 18.24 3.58 1.25
CA ALA A 201 19.21 3.12 0.27
C ALA A 201 20.58 2.87 0.93
N GLY A 202 21.29 1.84 0.49
CA GLY A 202 22.58 1.43 1.07
C GLY A 202 22.52 0.68 2.41
N ASN A 203 21.33 0.21 2.82
CA ASN A 203 21.13 -0.61 4.03
C ASN A 203 21.84 -1.98 3.90
N THR A 204 22.65 -2.33 4.89
CA THR A 204 23.52 -3.53 4.87
C THR A 204 22.78 -4.84 5.12
N HIS A 205 21.57 -4.80 5.70
CA HIS A 205 20.71 -5.96 5.94
C HIS A 205 19.92 -6.42 4.72
N THR A 206 20.22 -5.91 3.52
CA THR A 206 19.46 -6.19 2.30
C THR A 206 20.23 -7.00 1.27
N ASN A 207 21.50 -7.35 1.57
CA ASN A 207 22.38 -8.12 0.67
C ASN A 207 21.83 -9.51 0.29
N PHE A 208 20.90 -10.05 1.08
CA PHE A 208 20.25 -11.33 0.78
C PHE A 208 19.18 -11.23 -0.30
N VAL A 209 18.72 -10.02 -0.65
CA VAL A 209 17.65 -9.77 -1.63
C VAL A 209 18.24 -9.89 -3.04
N PRO A 210 17.82 -10.89 -3.84
CA PRO A 210 18.32 -11.05 -5.21
C PRO A 210 17.84 -9.95 -6.14
N ASP A 211 18.59 -9.67 -7.21
CA ASP A 211 18.22 -8.69 -8.25
C ASP A 211 16.84 -8.95 -8.84
N GLU A 212 16.49 -10.22 -9.08
CA GLU A 212 15.18 -10.61 -9.58
C GLU A 212 14.03 -10.13 -8.68
N ILE A 213 14.23 -10.13 -7.35
CA ILE A 213 13.20 -9.63 -6.42
C ILE A 213 13.08 -8.12 -6.53
N VAL A 214 14.20 -7.42 -6.70
CA VAL A 214 14.17 -5.96 -6.90
C VAL A 214 13.43 -5.63 -8.20
N ASP A 215 13.73 -6.31 -9.29
CA ASP A 215 13.10 -6.12 -10.61
C ASP A 215 11.59 -6.42 -10.58
N ARG A 216 11.18 -7.42 -9.78
CA ARG A 216 9.78 -7.79 -9.62
C ARG A 216 9.02 -6.79 -8.76
N PHE A 217 9.62 -6.36 -7.64
CA PHE A 217 8.92 -5.56 -6.63
C PHE A 217 8.95 -4.06 -6.93
N CYS A 218 9.92 -3.60 -7.71
CA CYS A 218 10.08 -2.21 -8.12
C CYS A 218 9.81 -2.06 -9.62
N ILE A 219 9.83 -0.83 -10.12
CA ILE A 219 9.85 -0.55 -11.56
C ILE A 219 11.16 0.18 -11.89
N ILE A 220 12.08 -0.49 -12.58
CA ILE A 220 13.41 0.02 -12.92
C ILE A 220 13.60 -0.04 -14.43
N GLY A 221 14.19 1.00 -15.00
CA GLY A 221 14.63 1.00 -16.39
C GLY A 221 14.28 2.30 -17.11
N PRO A 222 14.36 2.31 -18.45
CA PRO A 222 13.99 3.48 -19.22
C PRO A 222 12.46 3.71 -19.17
N VAL A 223 12.01 4.88 -19.61
CA VAL A 223 10.59 5.31 -19.56
C VAL A 223 9.66 4.27 -20.19
N GLU A 224 10.08 3.64 -21.28
CA GLU A 224 9.32 2.62 -22.00
C GLU A 224 9.02 1.40 -21.12
N GLU A 225 9.97 1.01 -20.25
CA GLU A 225 9.77 -0.08 -19.31
C GLU A 225 8.76 0.30 -18.22
N HIS A 226 8.81 1.55 -17.74
CA HIS A 226 7.81 2.04 -16.77
C HIS A 226 6.40 2.02 -17.36
N ILE A 227 6.24 2.51 -18.59
CA ILE A 227 4.94 2.48 -19.28
C ILE A 227 4.45 1.03 -19.43
N ARG A 228 5.31 0.12 -19.91
CA ARG A 228 4.99 -1.30 -20.06
C ARG A 228 4.51 -1.93 -18.75
N ARG A 229 5.25 -1.73 -17.66
CA ARG A 229 4.92 -2.28 -16.33
C ARG A 229 3.64 -1.67 -15.75
N LEU A 230 3.40 -0.38 -15.96
CA LEU A 230 2.16 0.28 -15.53
C LEU A 230 0.94 -0.22 -16.30
N GLU A 231 1.07 -0.50 -17.61
CA GLU A 231 -0.01 -1.12 -18.39
C GLU A 231 -0.30 -2.56 -17.94
N GLU A 232 0.73 -3.35 -17.57
CA GLU A 232 0.51 -4.68 -16.97
C GLU A 232 -0.29 -4.58 -15.67
N LEU A 233 0.05 -3.63 -14.79
CA LEU A 233 -0.68 -3.40 -13.54
C LEU A 233 -2.11 -2.90 -13.82
N ARG A 234 -2.29 -1.98 -14.78
CA ARG A 234 -3.59 -1.48 -15.20
C ARG A 234 -4.49 -2.61 -15.71
N ALA A 235 -3.95 -3.54 -16.49
CA ALA A 235 -4.69 -4.70 -17.00
C ALA A 235 -5.18 -5.64 -15.89
N LEU A 236 -4.54 -5.63 -14.72
CA LEU A 236 -4.98 -6.36 -13.52
C LEU A 236 -6.05 -5.60 -12.71
N GLY A 237 -6.44 -4.40 -13.13
CA GLY A 237 -7.42 -3.56 -12.46
C GLY A 237 -6.82 -2.65 -11.39
N VAL A 238 -5.55 -2.27 -11.51
CA VAL A 238 -4.94 -1.24 -10.67
C VAL A 238 -5.40 0.14 -11.13
N ASP A 239 -5.98 0.91 -10.21
CA ASP A 239 -6.46 2.27 -10.45
C ASP A 239 -5.36 3.32 -10.29
N GLN A 240 -4.42 3.07 -9.37
CA GLN A 240 -3.33 4.01 -9.06
C GLN A 240 -2.01 3.31 -8.80
N PHE A 241 -0.95 3.89 -9.37
CA PHE A 241 0.42 3.61 -8.96
C PHE A 241 0.98 4.75 -8.10
N ALA A 242 1.28 4.48 -6.83
CA ALA A 242 1.89 5.41 -5.91
C ALA A 242 3.42 5.24 -5.90
N LEU A 243 4.11 6.26 -6.39
CA LEU A 243 5.56 6.25 -6.61
C LEU A 243 6.34 6.46 -5.31
N TYR A 244 7.23 5.53 -4.95
CA TYR A 244 8.22 5.77 -3.89
C TYR A 244 9.52 6.31 -4.49
N LEU A 245 9.77 7.61 -4.29
CA LEU A 245 10.99 8.32 -4.69
C LEU A 245 12.02 8.32 -3.56
N GLN A 246 12.45 7.12 -3.15
CA GLN A 246 13.45 6.96 -2.11
C GLN A 246 14.69 6.29 -2.67
N HIS A 247 15.38 7.05 -3.51
CA HIS A 247 16.68 6.76 -4.10
C HIS A 247 17.47 8.07 -4.27
N ASP A 248 18.59 8.03 -4.99
CA ASP A 248 19.52 9.16 -5.13
C ASP A 248 19.21 10.14 -6.26
N ASP A 249 18.25 9.82 -7.15
CA ASP A 249 17.90 10.63 -8.33
C ASP A 249 16.39 10.92 -8.43
N ASN A 250 15.83 11.35 -7.30
CA ASN A 250 14.38 11.53 -7.14
C ASN A 250 13.79 12.54 -8.14
N ASP A 251 14.52 13.63 -8.42
CA ASP A 251 14.06 14.71 -9.29
C ASP A 251 13.99 14.28 -10.75
N ALA A 252 14.97 13.51 -11.24
CA ALA A 252 14.95 13.02 -12.61
C ALA A 252 13.84 12.00 -12.83
N THR A 253 13.65 11.05 -11.90
CA THR A 253 12.51 10.11 -11.95
C THR A 253 11.19 10.88 -11.92
N LEU A 254 11.01 11.84 -11.01
CA LEU A 254 9.78 12.63 -10.93
C LEU A 254 9.51 13.42 -12.22
N ALA A 255 10.55 14.06 -12.78
CA ALA A 255 10.45 14.78 -14.04
C ALA A 255 10.07 13.86 -15.20
N ALA A 256 10.66 12.67 -15.29
CA ALA A 256 10.33 11.68 -16.30
C ALA A 256 8.86 11.21 -16.19
N TYR A 257 8.36 11.00 -14.98
CA TYR A 257 6.95 10.69 -14.75
C TYR A 257 6.03 11.81 -15.23
N GLY A 258 6.32 13.05 -14.85
CA GLY A 258 5.50 14.21 -15.23
C GLY A 258 5.51 14.51 -16.73
N GLN A 259 6.65 14.33 -17.40
CA GLN A 259 6.84 14.75 -18.80
C GLN A 259 6.58 13.65 -19.82
N LYS A 260 6.79 12.38 -19.45
CA LYS A 260 6.80 11.27 -20.42
C LYS A 260 5.85 10.14 -20.03
N VAL A 261 5.93 9.64 -18.79
CA VAL A 261 5.15 8.46 -18.38
C VAL A 261 3.66 8.81 -18.23
N ILE A 262 3.30 9.79 -17.40
CA ILE A 262 1.89 10.16 -17.17
C ILE A 262 1.21 10.58 -18.48
N PRO A 263 1.82 11.42 -19.35
CA PRO A 263 1.22 11.74 -20.64
C PRO A 263 0.98 10.52 -21.55
N ALA A 264 1.88 9.53 -21.55
CA ALA A 264 1.73 8.32 -22.36
C ALA A 264 0.62 7.39 -21.85
N MET A 265 0.36 7.39 -20.54
CA MET A 265 -0.69 6.58 -19.90
C MET A 265 -2.08 7.22 -19.96
N LYS A 266 -2.19 8.50 -20.35
CA LYS A 266 -3.48 9.20 -20.43
C LYS A 266 -4.28 8.69 -21.61
N GLU A 267 -5.54 8.33 -21.37
CA GLU A 267 -6.49 8.12 -22.45
C GLU A 267 -6.69 9.42 -23.23
N ALA A 268 -6.69 9.31 -24.55
CA ALA A 268 -7.01 10.44 -25.41
C ALA A 268 -8.48 10.81 -25.22
N VAL A 269 -8.73 11.97 -24.60
CA VAL A 269 -10.10 12.53 -24.53
C VAL A 269 -10.46 13.03 -25.93
N LEU A 270 -11.17 12.19 -26.69
CA LEU A 270 -11.72 12.59 -27.98
C LEU A 270 -12.97 13.43 -27.74
N ALA A 271 -13.00 14.64 -28.30
CA ALA A 271 -14.18 15.51 -28.23
C ALA A 271 -15.43 14.90 -28.94
N LYS A 272 -15.21 13.88 -29.78
CA LYS A 272 -16.24 13.07 -30.43
C LYS A 272 -15.65 11.70 -30.78
N THR A 273 -16.38 10.63 -30.45
CA THR A 273 -16.08 9.23 -30.81
C THR A 273 -16.66 8.88 -32.18
#